data_AF-A0AAV5X0G7-F1
#
_entry.id   AF-A0AAV5X0G7-F1
#
_cell.length_a   1.000
_cell.length_b   1.000
_cell.length_c   1.000
_cell.angle_alpha   90.00
_cell.angle_beta   90.00
_cell.angle_gamma   90.00
#
_symmetry.space_group_name_H-M   'P 1'
#
loop_
_entity.id
_entity.type
_entity.pdbx_description
1 polymer ?
#
loop_
_entity_poly.entity_id
_entity_poly.type
_entity_poly.pdbx_seq_one_letter_code
_entity_poly.pdbx_strand_id
1 'polypeptide(L)'
;QGYLSEAGASIVDRKLGLEVVPTTGIIKLAAPTFNYSRIDRAKARTKERIYTRYPDLGRRFKTVGLPDKVGSFQLFVTGYQDAVHWIRTWEQFPEQAPPPVTQSQFQLQFERMVILDYIIRNTDRGNDNWLIKYDQADVVENVEQSADAPMDPQQPDKESSEGNLIDIEAGPDEVIVQPVQQPQQVESNSNQPPELEWADVTVPHITIAAIDNGLAFPFKHPDEWRAYPFGWAFLPIARQSFSQETIDRFLPLLDDANFVAELGEELREVFKSDKGFDKKMFERQLSVMRGQIFNLREALRTKKSPYQLVLMPAQYMVEVKQKKRKRGEKKSRREQAEETTWSDQEVVVGVSSSGEGPGPSSSVTPGPSTRTWNETYKQKIETRMPFFRYW
;
A
#
# COMPACT_ATOMS: atom_id res chain seq x y z
N GLN A 1 9.28 -6.70 14.84
CA GLN A 1 8.57 -7.99 15.03
C GLN A 1 8.14 -8.46 13.64
N GLY A 2 8.66 -9.59 13.12
CA GLY A 2 8.57 -9.89 11.68
C GLY A 2 7.15 -9.89 11.10
N TYR A 3 6.20 -10.57 11.77
CA TYR A 3 4.82 -10.63 11.31
C TYR A 3 4.07 -9.27 11.30
N LEU A 4 4.52 -8.31 12.11
CA LEU A 4 4.01 -6.92 12.07
C LEU A 4 4.62 -6.13 10.92
N SER A 5 5.88 -6.42 10.55
CA SER A 5 6.54 -5.84 9.38
C SER A 5 5.85 -6.26 8.09
N GLU A 6 5.52 -7.55 7.94
CA GLU A 6 4.78 -8.08 6.79
C GLU A 6 3.41 -7.40 6.61
N ALA A 7 2.60 -7.37 7.68
CA ALA A 7 1.31 -6.69 7.65
C ALA A 7 1.48 -5.17 7.44
N GLY A 8 2.52 -4.57 8.03
CA GLY A 8 2.86 -3.16 7.87
C GLY A 8 3.21 -2.78 6.42
N ALA A 9 3.93 -3.63 5.70
CA ALA A 9 4.24 -3.43 4.29
C ALA A 9 2.96 -3.45 3.44
N SER A 10 2.06 -4.41 3.66
CA SER A 10 0.77 -4.48 2.97
C SER A 10 -0.17 -3.30 3.32
N ILE A 11 -0.05 -2.72 4.52
CA ILE A 11 -0.76 -1.48 4.90
C ILE A 11 -0.20 -0.26 4.15
N VAL A 12 1.13 -0.14 4.05
CA VAL A 12 1.79 0.95 3.30
C VAL A 12 1.44 0.86 1.81
N ASP A 13 1.51 -0.34 1.22
CA ASP A 13 1.10 -0.62 -0.16
C ASP A 13 -0.34 -0.19 -0.42
N ARG A 14 -1.30 -0.70 0.37
CA ARG A 14 -2.73 -0.38 0.24
C ARG A 14 -3.03 1.10 0.45
N LYS A 15 -2.34 1.78 1.37
CA LYS A 15 -2.57 3.21 1.68
C LYS A 15 -2.03 4.13 0.58
N LEU A 16 -0.96 3.73 -0.11
CA LEU A 16 -0.41 4.46 -1.27
C LEU A 16 -1.01 4.02 -2.61
N GLY A 17 -1.67 2.85 -2.66
CA GLY A 17 -2.10 2.24 -3.92
C GLY A 17 -0.91 1.82 -4.77
N LEU A 18 0.03 1.05 -4.20
CA LEU A 18 1.20 0.54 -4.94
C LEU A 18 0.88 -0.75 -5.69
N GLU A 19 0.06 -1.63 -5.12
CA GLU A 19 -0.44 -2.84 -5.79
C GLU A 19 0.67 -3.89 -6.06
N VAL A 20 1.77 -3.85 -5.29
CA VAL A 20 2.94 -4.74 -5.44
C VAL A 20 3.11 -5.73 -4.28
N VAL A 21 2.54 -5.47 -3.09
CA VAL A 21 2.57 -6.43 -1.96
C VAL A 21 1.34 -7.32 -2.00
N PRO A 22 1.47 -8.65 -2.23
CA PRO A 22 0.34 -9.57 -2.10
C PRO A 22 -0.27 -9.45 -0.70
N THR A 23 -1.61 -9.35 -0.61
CA THR A 23 -2.30 -8.88 0.60
C THR A 23 -1.91 -9.70 1.83
N THR A 24 -1.42 -9.02 2.87
CA THR A 24 -0.90 -9.67 4.08
C THR A 24 -1.59 -9.18 5.35
N GLY A 25 -2.30 -10.10 6.02
CA GLY A 25 -2.99 -9.84 7.29
C GLY A 25 -2.29 -10.49 8.49
N ILE A 26 -2.63 -10.04 9.70
CA ILE A 26 -2.32 -10.77 10.94
C ILE A 26 -3.49 -11.69 11.27
N ILE A 27 -3.24 -12.99 11.35
CA ILE A 27 -4.29 -13.97 11.69
C ILE A 27 -3.86 -14.88 12.84
N LYS A 28 -4.79 -15.76 13.24
CA LYS A 28 -4.58 -16.81 14.24
C LYS A 28 -4.95 -18.16 13.61
N LEU A 29 -4.00 -19.10 13.62
CA LEU A 29 -4.22 -20.46 13.11
C LEU A 29 -3.61 -21.51 14.05
N ALA A 30 -4.22 -22.69 14.09
CA ALA A 30 -3.66 -23.88 14.70
C ALA A 30 -3.67 -25.05 13.69
N ALA A 31 -2.50 -25.65 13.43
CA ALA A 31 -2.35 -26.77 12.50
C ALA A 31 -1.37 -27.82 13.06
N PRO A 32 -1.64 -29.13 12.94
CA PRO A 32 -0.77 -30.18 13.49
C PRO A 32 0.69 -30.16 13.01
N THR A 33 0.93 -29.58 11.84
CA THR A 33 2.23 -29.38 11.19
C THR A 33 3.07 -28.27 11.82
N PHE A 34 2.47 -27.27 12.48
CA PHE A 34 3.21 -26.16 13.07
C PHE A 34 4.11 -26.61 14.24
N ASN A 35 5.28 -25.97 14.40
CA ASN A 35 6.21 -26.29 15.49
C ASN A 35 5.64 -25.86 16.87
N TYR A 36 5.20 -26.82 17.67
CA TYR A 36 4.65 -26.62 19.03
C TYR A 36 5.52 -27.31 20.07
N SER A 37 5.55 -26.75 21.29
CA SER A 37 6.29 -27.36 22.40
C SER A 37 5.76 -28.76 22.71
N ARG A 38 6.63 -29.62 23.27
CA ARG A 38 6.24 -30.96 23.75
C ARG A 38 5.10 -30.89 24.77
N ILE A 39 5.08 -29.83 25.60
CA ILE A 39 4.07 -29.58 26.61
C ILE A 39 2.71 -29.24 25.97
N ASP A 40 2.68 -28.41 24.94
CA ASP A 40 1.42 -28.02 24.29
C ASP A 40 0.82 -29.18 23.47
N ARG A 41 1.66 -29.95 22.77
CA ARG A 41 1.23 -31.19 22.09
C ARG A 41 0.71 -32.23 23.10
N ALA A 42 1.28 -32.33 24.29
CA ALA A 42 0.77 -33.20 25.36
C ALA A 42 -0.57 -32.68 25.94
N LYS A 43 -0.67 -31.38 26.25
CA LYS A 43 -1.90 -30.75 26.75
C LYS A 43 -3.07 -30.90 25.76
N ALA A 44 -2.82 -30.71 24.46
CA ALA A 44 -3.79 -30.92 23.40
C ALA A 44 -4.38 -32.34 23.43
N ARG A 45 -3.51 -33.35 23.33
CA ARG A 45 -3.88 -34.78 23.38
C ARG A 45 -4.61 -35.18 24.67
N THR A 46 -4.22 -34.61 25.82
CA THR A 46 -4.89 -34.89 27.10
C THR A 46 -6.28 -34.26 27.16
N LYS A 47 -6.45 -33.01 26.71
CA LYS A 47 -7.77 -32.36 26.61
C LYS A 47 -8.70 -33.10 25.66
N GLU A 48 -8.19 -33.48 24.49
CA GLU A 48 -8.87 -34.27 23.47
C GLU A 48 -9.36 -35.61 24.03
N ARG A 49 -8.48 -36.38 24.68
CA ARG A 49 -8.85 -37.63 25.38
C ARG A 49 -9.92 -37.43 26.46
N ILE A 50 -9.83 -36.36 27.25
CA ILE A 50 -10.85 -36.05 28.27
C ILE A 50 -12.17 -35.65 27.62
N TYR A 51 -12.15 -34.89 26.52
CA TYR A 51 -13.34 -34.48 25.78
C TYR A 51 -14.08 -35.69 25.20
N THR A 52 -13.37 -36.60 24.53
CA THR A 52 -13.96 -37.82 23.94
C THR A 52 -14.42 -38.82 25.00
N ARG A 53 -13.74 -38.91 26.16
CA ARG A 53 -14.05 -39.92 27.20
C ARG A 53 -15.03 -39.44 28.27
N TYR A 54 -15.09 -38.14 28.54
CA TYR A 54 -15.91 -37.53 29.58
C TYR A 54 -16.51 -36.19 29.09
N PRO A 55 -17.55 -36.21 28.24
CA PRO A 55 -18.11 -35.00 27.62
C PRO A 55 -18.48 -33.89 28.63
N ASP A 56 -18.95 -34.25 29.83
CA ASP A 56 -19.38 -33.30 30.87
C ASP A 56 -18.20 -32.64 31.63
N LEU A 57 -16.98 -33.14 31.45
CA LEU A 57 -15.75 -32.42 31.75
C LEU A 57 -15.24 -31.69 30.48
N GLY A 58 -15.32 -32.34 29.31
CA GLY A 58 -14.91 -31.80 28.02
C GLY A 58 -15.52 -30.44 27.68
N ARG A 59 -16.83 -30.28 27.89
CA ARG A 59 -17.59 -29.03 27.69
C ARG A 59 -17.07 -27.83 28.50
N ARG A 60 -16.23 -28.05 29.52
CA ARG A 60 -15.61 -26.98 30.34
C ARG A 60 -14.35 -26.40 29.71
N PHE A 61 -13.78 -27.04 28.69
CA PHE A 61 -12.58 -26.54 28.01
C PHE A 61 -12.93 -25.52 26.92
N LYS A 62 -12.59 -24.25 27.15
CA LYS A 62 -12.73 -23.16 26.14
C LYS A 62 -11.95 -23.38 24.83
N THR A 63 -11.01 -24.33 24.81
CA THR A 63 -10.24 -24.72 23.63
C THR A 63 -9.77 -26.15 23.80
N VAL A 64 -10.09 -27.02 22.83
CA VAL A 64 -9.61 -28.40 22.69
C VAL A 64 -8.71 -28.44 21.44
N GLY A 65 -7.68 -29.30 21.43
CA GLY A 65 -6.67 -29.29 20.38
C GLY A 65 -5.46 -28.39 20.70
N LEU A 66 -4.73 -28.00 19.65
CA LEU A 66 -3.49 -27.19 19.74
C LEU A 66 -3.81 -25.69 19.90
N PRO A 67 -2.94 -24.90 20.55
CA PRO A 67 -3.18 -23.47 20.74
C PRO A 67 -2.95 -22.68 19.44
N ASP A 68 -3.72 -21.62 19.24
CA ASP A 68 -3.53 -20.70 18.10
C ASP A 68 -2.16 -20.04 18.12
N LYS A 69 -1.56 -19.91 16.93
CA LYS A 69 -0.41 -19.06 16.68
C LYS A 69 -0.84 -17.79 15.97
N VAL A 70 -0.42 -16.65 16.51
CA VAL A 70 -0.45 -15.37 15.79
C VAL A 70 0.69 -15.37 14.77
N GLY A 71 0.41 -14.92 13.55
CA GLY A 71 1.40 -14.75 12.49
C GLY A 71 0.86 -13.91 11.34
N SER A 72 1.75 -13.58 10.40
CA SER A 72 1.39 -13.00 9.12
C SER A 72 0.86 -14.09 8.20
N PHE A 73 -0.12 -13.74 7.36
CA PHE A 73 -0.64 -14.60 6.31
C PHE A 73 -0.78 -13.75 5.05
N GLN A 74 0.09 -14.04 4.10
CA GLN A 74 0.16 -13.41 2.78
C GLN A 74 -0.60 -14.26 1.77
N LEU A 75 -1.35 -13.63 0.87
CA LEU A 75 -1.96 -14.33 -0.27
C LEU A 75 -0.86 -14.85 -1.21
N PHE A 76 -0.97 -16.12 -1.61
CA PHE A 76 -0.06 -16.74 -2.57
C PHE A 76 -0.34 -16.23 -3.98
N VAL A 77 0.71 -15.97 -4.76
CA VAL A 77 0.62 -15.50 -6.14
C VAL A 77 1.14 -16.56 -7.12
N THR A 78 0.48 -16.69 -8.27
CA THR A 78 0.71 -17.74 -9.27
C THR A 78 1.34 -17.17 -10.55
N GLY A 79 2.22 -17.94 -11.21
CA GLY A 79 2.92 -17.52 -12.43
C GLY A 79 4.11 -16.56 -12.23
N TYR A 80 4.48 -16.28 -10.99
CA TYR A 80 5.65 -15.45 -10.66
C TYR A 80 6.93 -16.30 -10.55
N GLN A 81 8.09 -15.70 -10.85
CA GLN A 81 9.44 -16.24 -10.64
C GLN A 81 10.34 -15.15 -10.04
N ASP A 82 11.42 -15.53 -9.34
CA ASP A 82 12.41 -14.63 -8.76
C ASP A 82 12.89 -13.58 -9.78
N ALA A 83 13.05 -12.31 -9.37
CA ALA A 83 13.57 -11.29 -10.29
C ALA A 83 15.00 -11.59 -10.78
N VAL A 84 15.83 -12.26 -9.96
CA VAL A 84 17.14 -12.81 -10.40
C VAL A 84 17.03 -13.74 -11.61
N HIS A 85 15.96 -14.54 -11.72
CA HIS A 85 15.76 -15.43 -12.86
C HIS A 85 15.54 -14.60 -14.14
N TRP A 86 14.51 -13.74 -14.13
CA TRP A 86 14.16 -12.93 -15.30
C TRP A 86 15.27 -11.96 -15.72
N ILE A 87 15.90 -11.25 -14.79
CA ILE A 87 16.99 -10.31 -15.09
C ILE A 87 18.15 -11.03 -15.78
N ARG A 88 18.54 -12.23 -15.30
CA ARG A 88 19.58 -13.04 -15.93
C ARG A 88 19.16 -13.58 -17.29
N THR A 89 17.90 -13.97 -17.45
CA THR A 89 17.36 -14.41 -18.75
C THR A 89 17.46 -13.29 -19.78
N TRP A 90 17.05 -12.07 -19.45
CA TRP A 90 17.14 -10.91 -20.36
C TRP A 90 18.58 -10.43 -20.61
N GLU A 91 19.50 -10.62 -19.65
CA GLU A 91 20.94 -10.36 -19.85
C GLU A 91 21.62 -11.39 -20.77
N GLN A 92 21.16 -12.65 -20.80
CA GLN A 92 21.70 -13.73 -21.62
C GLN A 92 21.02 -13.83 -23.00
N PHE A 93 19.72 -13.54 -23.05
CA PHE A 93 18.84 -13.67 -24.20
C PHE A 93 18.05 -12.37 -24.40
N PRO A 94 18.67 -11.31 -24.98
CA PRO A 94 18.02 -10.01 -25.17
C PRO A 94 16.76 -10.08 -26.04
N GLU A 95 16.62 -11.10 -26.87
CA GLU A 95 15.42 -11.39 -27.67
C GLU A 95 14.21 -11.85 -26.83
N GLN A 96 14.43 -12.23 -25.56
CA GLN A 96 13.38 -12.58 -24.59
C GLN A 96 13.06 -11.42 -23.63
N ALA A 97 13.71 -10.26 -23.80
CA ALA A 97 13.45 -9.07 -22.99
C ALA A 97 12.10 -8.40 -23.36
N PRO A 98 11.42 -7.71 -22.41
CA PRO A 98 10.15 -7.08 -22.69
C PRO A 98 10.26 -6.01 -23.78
N PRO A 99 9.30 -5.91 -24.73
CA PRO A 99 9.29 -4.87 -25.74
C PRO A 99 9.13 -3.47 -25.09
N PRO A 100 9.52 -2.37 -25.76
CA PRO A 100 9.65 -1.03 -25.13
C PRO A 100 8.42 -0.52 -24.36
N VAL A 101 7.21 -0.91 -24.79
CA VAL A 101 5.95 -0.59 -24.09
C VAL A 101 5.88 -1.33 -22.75
N THR A 102 6.06 -2.65 -22.75
CA THR A 102 6.07 -3.49 -21.54
C THR A 102 7.27 -3.20 -20.65
N GLN A 103 8.42 -2.83 -21.20
CA GLN A 103 9.57 -2.36 -20.43
C GLN A 103 9.28 -1.04 -19.69
N SER A 104 8.40 -0.20 -20.23
CA SER A 104 7.92 1.01 -19.57
C SER A 104 6.91 0.68 -18.46
N GLN A 105 6.04 -0.33 -18.66
CA GLN A 105 5.20 -0.89 -17.57
C GLN A 105 6.06 -1.49 -16.44
N PHE A 106 7.16 -2.17 -16.78
CA PHE A 106 8.12 -2.71 -15.82
C PHE A 106 8.82 -1.61 -15.01
N GLN A 107 9.23 -0.50 -15.65
CA GLN A 107 9.77 0.68 -14.98
C GLN A 107 8.77 1.23 -13.94
N LEU A 108 7.49 1.36 -14.30
CA LEU A 108 6.45 1.83 -13.38
C LEU A 108 6.26 0.89 -12.18
N GLN A 109 6.14 -0.42 -12.43
CA GLN A 109 6.05 -1.42 -11.35
C GLN A 109 7.29 -1.40 -10.43
N PHE A 110 8.47 -1.26 -11.02
CA PHE A 110 9.74 -1.17 -10.29
C PHE A 110 9.78 0.08 -9.40
N GLU A 111 9.36 1.24 -9.90
CA GLU A 111 9.29 2.49 -9.13
C GLU A 111 8.33 2.39 -7.94
N ARG A 112 7.20 1.67 -8.07
CA ARG A 112 6.28 1.40 -6.96
C ARG A 112 6.94 0.55 -5.86
N MET A 113 7.67 -0.51 -6.24
CA MET A 113 8.44 -1.32 -5.30
C MET A 113 9.55 -0.51 -4.60
N VAL A 114 10.26 0.36 -5.33
CA VAL A 114 11.27 1.27 -4.76
C VAL A 114 10.63 2.19 -3.71
N ILE A 115 9.45 2.74 -3.98
CA ILE A 115 8.71 3.61 -3.05
C ILE A 115 8.34 2.85 -1.77
N LEU A 116 7.81 1.62 -1.88
CA LEU A 116 7.54 0.76 -0.74
C LEU A 116 8.79 0.55 0.13
N ASP A 117 9.84 -0.04 -0.47
CA ASP A 117 11.05 -0.44 0.24
C ASP A 117 11.77 0.73 0.90
N TYR A 118 11.77 1.90 0.24
CA TYR A 118 12.39 3.09 0.80
C TYR A 118 11.59 3.63 1.98
N ILE A 119 10.26 3.73 1.87
CA ILE A 119 9.40 4.23 2.96
C ILE A 119 9.49 3.33 4.20
N ILE A 120 9.35 2.02 4.03
CA ILE A 120 9.43 1.06 5.16
C ILE A 120 10.87 0.83 5.66
N ARG A 121 11.87 1.36 4.93
CA ARG A 121 13.30 1.04 5.02
C ARG A 121 13.52 -0.46 5.22
N ASN A 122 13.16 -1.23 4.20
CA ASN A 122 13.49 -2.65 4.15
C ASN A 122 15.01 -2.85 4.31
N THR A 123 15.42 -3.83 5.11
CA THR A 123 16.83 -4.16 5.32
C THR A 123 17.27 -5.46 4.64
N ASP A 124 16.36 -6.21 4.01
CA ASP A 124 16.67 -7.54 3.43
C ASP A 124 16.06 -7.76 2.04
N ARG A 125 15.90 -6.68 1.25
CA ARG A 125 15.53 -6.80 -0.17
C ARG A 125 16.75 -7.20 -1.02
N GLY A 126 17.01 -8.49 -1.14
CA GLY A 126 17.75 -9.05 -2.27
C GLY A 126 16.91 -9.04 -3.56
N ASN A 127 17.46 -9.54 -4.67
CA ASN A 127 16.73 -9.65 -5.95
C ASN A 127 16.05 -11.03 -6.16
N ASP A 128 16.26 -11.93 -5.21
CA ASP A 128 15.48 -13.13 -4.89
C ASP A 128 14.19 -12.74 -4.15
N ASN A 129 14.27 -11.83 -3.19
CA ASN A 129 13.14 -11.40 -2.35
C ASN A 129 12.13 -10.46 -3.06
N TRP A 130 12.07 -10.44 -4.39
CA TRP A 130 10.94 -9.91 -5.15
C TRP A 130 10.78 -10.70 -6.45
N LEU A 131 9.53 -10.89 -6.86
CA LEU A 131 9.18 -11.75 -7.99
C LEU A 131 8.66 -10.92 -9.17
N ILE A 132 8.83 -11.44 -10.38
CA ILE A 132 8.26 -10.91 -11.62
C ILE A 132 7.38 -12.00 -12.26
N LYS A 133 6.20 -11.59 -12.72
CA LYS A 133 5.38 -12.35 -13.67
C LYS A 133 5.40 -11.58 -14.98
N TYR A 134 5.86 -12.25 -16.04
CA TYR A 134 5.93 -11.70 -17.40
C TYR A 134 5.16 -12.65 -18.31
N ASP A 135 4.01 -12.18 -18.77
CA ASP A 135 3.15 -12.89 -19.71
C ASP A 135 3.55 -12.44 -21.12
N GLN A 136 4.02 -13.39 -21.93
CA GLN A 136 4.43 -13.11 -23.31
C GLN A 136 3.23 -12.89 -24.22
N ALA A 137 3.49 -12.40 -25.43
CA ALA A 137 2.46 -12.03 -26.39
C ALA A 137 1.94 -13.28 -27.11
N ASP A 138 0.76 -13.75 -26.72
CA ASP A 138 0.07 -14.83 -27.43
C ASP A 138 -0.63 -14.28 -28.68
N VAL A 139 -0.61 -15.09 -29.75
CA VAL A 139 -1.42 -14.88 -30.96
C VAL A 139 -2.88 -15.17 -30.63
N VAL A 140 -3.76 -14.23 -30.93
CA VAL A 140 -5.20 -14.43 -30.85
C VAL A 140 -5.63 -15.22 -32.07
N GLU A 141 -5.87 -16.52 -31.92
CA GLU A 141 -6.52 -17.32 -32.97
C GLU A 141 -7.97 -16.84 -33.16
N ASN A 142 -8.14 -15.84 -34.03
CA ASN A 142 -9.42 -15.44 -34.59
C ASN A 142 -9.98 -16.64 -35.37
N VAL A 143 -10.84 -17.43 -34.72
CA VAL A 143 -11.56 -18.54 -35.36
C VAL A 143 -12.60 -17.97 -36.32
N GLU A 144 -12.15 -17.61 -37.52
CA GLU A 144 -13.03 -17.29 -38.64
C GLU A 144 -13.94 -18.49 -38.90
N GLN A 145 -15.24 -18.33 -38.65
CA GLN A 145 -16.24 -19.31 -39.05
C GLN A 145 -16.44 -19.23 -40.56
N SER A 146 -15.57 -19.90 -41.32
CA SER A 146 -15.72 -20.08 -42.76
C SER A 146 -17.02 -20.84 -43.05
N ALA A 147 -17.98 -20.12 -43.62
CA ALA A 147 -19.32 -20.63 -43.92
C ALA A 147 -19.33 -21.48 -45.21
N ASP A 148 -18.51 -22.52 -45.28
CA ASP A 148 -18.51 -23.50 -46.37
C ASP A 148 -19.77 -24.39 -46.29
N ALA A 149 -20.81 -23.98 -47.00
CA ALA A 149 -22.04 -24.73 -47.17
C ALA A 149 -21.87 -25.85 -48.23
N PRO A 150 -22.12 -27.13 -47.90
CA PRO A 150 -22.09 -28.20 -48.90
C PRO A 150 -23.26 -28.05 -49.90
N MET A 151 -22.94 -27.95 -51.19
CA MET A 151 -23.90 -28.20 -52.26
C MET A 151 -24.00 -29.71 -52.53
N ASP A 152 -25.23 -30.24 -52.66
CA ASP A 152 -25.49 -31.59 -53.19
C ASP A 152 -26.76 -31.56 -54.08
N PRO A 153 -26.82 -32.26 -55.24
CA PRO A 153 -27.93 -32.10 -56.22
C PRO A 153 -29.22 -32.88 -55.92
N GLN A 154 -30.25 -32.67 -56.75
CA GLN A 154 -31.64 -33.04 -56.49
C GLN A 154 -32.05 -34.47 -56.93
N GLN A 155 -32.68 -35.23 -56.01
CA GLN A 155 -33.94 -36.01 -56.15
C GLN A 155 -34.09 -37.13 -57.22
N PRO A 156 -35.15 -37.99 -57.19
CA PRO A 156 -36.34 -38.09 -56.30
C PRO A 156 -36.33 -39.40 -55.45
N ASP A 157 -37.39 -40.07 -54.95
CA ASP A 157 -38.87 -39.99 -55.11
C ASP A 157 -39.65 -40.72 -53.96
N LYS A 158 -40.99 -40.57 -53.94
CA LYS A 158 -42.05 -41.42 -53.32
C LYS A 158 -42.30 -41.53 -51.79
N GLU A 159 -43.55 -41.22 -51.43
CA GLU A 159 -44.58 -42.03 -50.70
C GLU A 159 -44.20 -42.87 -49.44
N SER A 160 -45.00 -42.97 -48.36
CA SER A 160 -46.25 -42.30 -47.90
C SER A 160 -46.63 -42.70 -46.45
N SER A 161 -47.60 -41.97 -45.86
CA SER A 161 -48.61 -42.42 -44.84
C SER A 161 -48.24 -42.98 -43.44
N GLU A 162 -48.90 -42.40 -42.42
CA GLU A 162 -49.33 -42.99 -41.12
C GLU A 162 -48.26 -43.43 -40.09
N GLY A 163 -48.49 -43.36 -38.76
CA GLY A 163 -49.66 -42.87 -37.99
C GLY A 163 -49.38 -42.74 -36.48
N ASN A 164 -50.34 -42.19 -35.71
CA ASN A 164 -50.20 -41.92 -34.26
C ASN A 164 -50.27 -43.16 -33.36
N LEU A 165 -49.62 -43.09 -32.18
CA LEU A 165 -50.10 -43.73 -30.94
C LEU A 165 -49.68 -42.91 -29.70
N ILE A 166 -50.35 -43.14 -28.57
CA ILE A 166 -50.41 -42.31 -27.34
C ILE A 166 -50.69 -43.26 -26.12
N ASP A 167 -50.72 -42.89 -24.83
CA ASP A 167 -50.82 -41.59 -24.13
C ASP A 167 -50.36 -41.74 -22.64
N ILE A 168 -50.61 -40.72 -21.78
CA ILE A 168 -50.85 -40.80 -20.30
C ILE A 168 -49.62 -41.05 -19.38
N GLU A 169 -49.39 -40.34 -18.25
CA GLU A 169 -50.01 -39.13 -17.62
C GLU A 169 -49.10 -38.47 -16.54
N ALA A 170 -49.54 -37.29 -16.04
CA ALA A 170 -49.21 -36.50 -14.83
C ALA A 170 -48.18 -36.97 -13.75
N GLY A 171 -47.53 -36.10 -12.96
CA GLY A 171 -47.83 -34.69 -12.60
C GLY A 171 -46.67 -33.96 -11.87
N PRO A 172 -46.86 -32.73 -11.32
CA PRO A 172 -45.91 -31.63 -11.62
C PRO A 172 -45.20 -30.92 -10.43
N ASP A 173 -44.50 -29.83 -10.80
CA ASP A 173 -44.07 -28.63 -10.04
C ASP A 173 -42.75 -28.63 -9.23
N GLU A 174 -41.68 -28.11 -9.85
CA GLU A 174 -40.80 -27.08 -9.25
C GLU A 174 -40.54 -25.95 -10.28
N VAL A 175 -40.32 -24.72 -9.82
CA VAL A 175 -40.28 -23.50 -10.65
C VAL A 175 -38.91 -22.82 -10.63
N ILE A 176 -38.34 -22.54 -11.80
CA ILE A 176 -37.09 -21.79 -11.96
C ILE A 176 -37.33 -20.46 -12.71
N VAL A 177 -36.69 -19.39 -12.23
CA VAL A 177 -36.97 -17.99 -12.62
C VAL A 177 -35.93 -17.47 -13.62
N GLN A 178 -36.38 -16.72 -14.64
CA GLN A 178 -35.52 -15.97 -15.59
C GLN A 178 -35.41 -14.48 -15.22
N PRO A 179 -34.25 -13.83 -15.49
CA PRO A 179 -34.14 -12.37 -15.52
C PRO A 179 -34.01 -11.79 -16.94
N VAL A 180 -35.04 -11.01 -17.29
CA VAL A 180 -35.17 -9.96 -18.33
C VAL A 180 -33.89 -9.34 -18.92
N GLN A 181 -33.89 -9.11 -20.24
CA GLN A 181 -32.96 -8.22 -20.95
C GLN A 181 -33.50 -6.78 -21.08
N GLN A 182 -32.63 -5.76 -21.01
CA GLN A 182 -32.84 -4.44 -21.63
C GLN A 182 -31.50 -3.87 -22.17
N PRO A 183 -31.50 -3.04 -23.23
CA PRO A 183 -30.29 -2.71 -23.99
C PRO A 183 -29.56 -1.44 -23.53
N GLN A 184 -28.26 -1.35 -23.81
CA GLN A 184 -27.48 -0.11 -23.73
C GLN A 184 -27.43 0.60 -25.09
N GLN A 185 -27.45 1.94 -25.07
CA GLN A 185 -27.20 2.78 -26.24
C GLN A 185 -25.72 3.17 -26.30
N VAL A 186 -25.22 3.45 -27.51
CA VAL A 186 -23.82 3.81 -27.76
C VAL A 186 -23.74 5.30 -28.07
N GLU A 187 -22.97 6.07 -27.28
CA GLU A 187 -22.52 7.41 -27.66
C GLU A 187 -21.00 7.39 -27.91
N SER A 188 -20.62 7.71 -29.14
CA SER A 188 -19.22 7.80 -29.57
C SER A 188 -18.68 9.22 -29.35
N ASN A 189 -17.51 9.36 -28.74
CA ASN A 189 -16.79 10.64 -28.74
C ASN A 189 -15.28 10.40 -28.93
N SER A 190 -14.77 10.74 -30.10
CA SER A 190 -13.46 10.30 -30.59
C SER A 190 -12.38 11.37 -30.46
N ASN A 191 -11.28 11.08 -29.76
CA ASN A 191 -10.00 11.78 -29.92
C ASN A 191 -8.83 10.99 -29.30
N GLN A 192 -8.26 10.07 -30.07
CA GLN A 192 -6.93 9.49 -29.83
C GLN A 192 -6.11 9.53 -31.14
N PRO A 193 -4.77 9.64 -31.06
CA PRO A 193 -3.90 9.47 -32.23
C PRO A 193 -3.96 8.02 -32.76
N PRO A 194 -3.57 7.76 -34.03
CA PRO A 194 -3.74 6.45 -34.65
C PRO A 194 -2.96 5.37 -33.90
N GLU A 195 -3.71 4.43 -33.33
CA GLU A 195 -3.21 3.18 -32.78
C GLU A 195 -2.70 2.30 -33.93
N LEU A 196 -1.52 1.68 -33.78
CA LEU A 196 -1.09 0.66 -34.74
C LEU A 196 -1.87 -0.62 -34.45
N GLU A 197 -2.71 -1.03 -35.40
CA GLU A 197 -3.51 -2.26 -35.32
C GLU A 197 -2.60 -3.50 -35.33
N TRP A 198 -2.16 -3.92 -34.14
CA TRP A 198 -1.63 -5.26 -33.89
C TRP A 198 -2.81 -6.24 -33.72
N ALA A 199 -3.63 -6.38 -34.78
CA ALA A 199 -4.97 -6.97 -34.73
C ALA A 199 -5.02 -8.41 -34.14
N ASP A 200 -3.95 -9.18 -34.31
CA ASP A 200 -3.90 -10.62 -33.99
C ASP A 200 -3.00 -10.97 -32.80
N VAL A 201 -2.45 -10.00 -32.05
CA VAL A 201 -1.44 -10.26 -31.00
C VAL A 201 -1.71 -9.49 -29.72
N THR A 202 -1.73 -10.20 -28.59
CA THR A 202 -1.93 -9.59 -27.27
C THR A 202 -0.73 -8.75 -26.83
N VAL A 203 -0.98 -7.60 -26.17
CA VAL A 203 0.09 -6.77 -25.59
C VAL A 203 0.68 -7.50 -24.37
N PRO A 204 1.98 -7.85 -24.37
CA PRO A 204 2.55 -8.66 -23.30
C PRO A 204 2.61 -7.87 -21.99
N HIS A 205 2.27 -8.53 -20.88
CA HIS A 205 2.01 -7.89 -19.59
C HIS A 205 3.07 -8.25 -18.54
N ILE A 206 3.36 -7.33 -17.64
CA ILE A 206 4.40 -7.52 -16.60
C ILE A 206 4.01 -6.92 -15.26
N THR A 207 4.19 -7.69 -14.19
CA THR A 207 3.88 -7.28 -12.81
C THR A 207 4.95 -7.73 -11.82
N ILE A 208 5.07 -7.01 -10.71
CA ILE A 208 6.02 -7.29 -9.62
C ILE A 208 5.27 -7.69 -8.35
N ALA A 209 5.79 -8.69 -7.63
CA ALA A 209 5.32 -9.07 -6.30
C ALA A 209 6.44 -8.91 -5.25
N ALA A 210 6.26 -7.98 -4.31
CA ALA A 210 7.14 -7.71 -3.18
C ALA A 210 6.79 -8.60 -1.98
N ILE A 211 7.35 -9.82 -1.98
CA ILE A 211 7.27 -10.80 -0.89
C ILE A 211 8.28 -10.50 0.24
N ASP A 212 8.36 -11.35 1.27
CA ASP A 212 9.29 -11.28 2.43
C ASP A 212 9.66 -9.85 2.87
N ASN A 213 8.72 -9.20 3.56
CA ASN A 213 8.91 -7.86 4.11
C ASN A 213 9.23 -7.91 5.62
N GLY A 214 9.48 -9.10 6.17
CA GLY A 214 9.63 -9.35 7.61
C GLY A 214 10.75 -8.56 8.30
N LEU A 215 11.72 -8.04 7.53
CA LEU A 215 12.87 -7.26 8.00
C LEU A 215 12.82 -5.77 7.60
N ALA A 216 11.60 -5.20 7.55
CA ALA A 216 11.36 -3.77 7.44
C ALA A 216 11.15 -3.05 8.81
N PHE A 217 10.82 -1.75 8.76
CA PHE A 217 10.52 -0.85 9.88
C PHE A 217 11.58 -0.79 10.99
N PRO A 218 12.86 -0.50 10.68
CA PRO A 218 13.92 -0.39 11.69
C PRO A 218 13.73 0.84 12.59
N PHE A 219 14.12 0.74 13.86
CA PHE A 219 13.99 1.81 14.86
C PHE A 219 15.11 2.86 14.82
N LYS A 220 16.12 2.64 13.98
CA LYS A 220 17.18 3.60 13.63
C LYS A 220 17.67 3.29 12.22
N HIS A 221 18.39 4.21 11.59
CA HIS A 221 19.16 3.85 10.39
C HIS A 221 20.29 2.88 10.76
N PRO A 222 20.71 1.98 9.84
CA PRO A 222 21.84 1.11 10.09
C PRO A 222 23.14 1.88 10.37
N ASP A 223 24.05 1.25 11.13
CA ASP A 223 25.40 1.76 11.33
C ASP A 223 26.27 1.44 10.10
N GLU A 224 27.28 2.27 9.79
CA GLU A 224 28.10 2.11 8.57
C GLU A 224 28.78 0.73 8.43
N TRP A 225 29.07 0.03 9.53
CA TRP A 225 29.66 -1.32 9.52
C TRP A 225 28.68 -2.42 9.05
N ARG A 226 27.39 -2.11 8.88
CA ARG A 226 26.39 -3.01 8.29
C ARG A 226 25.29 -2.21 7.58
N ALA A 227 25.58 -1.76 6.35
CA ALA A 227 24.75 -0.80 5.62
C ALA A 227 23.33 -1.28 5.22
N TYR A 228 23.11 -2.59 5.08
CA TYR A 228 21.89 -3.21 4.50
C TYR A 228 21.43 -2.48 3.21
N PRO A 229 22.17 -2.59 2.10
CA PRO A 229 21.81 -1.96 0.83
C PRO A 229 20.56 -2.62 0.22
N PHE A 230 19.82 -1.87 -0.60
CA PHE A 230 18.75 -2.44 -1.42
C PHE A 230 19.38 -3.14 -2.63
N GLY A 231 19.10 -4.44 -2.82
CA GLY A 231 19.69 -5.24 -3.91
C GLY A 231 19.34 -4.72 -5.31
N TRP A 232 18.16 -4.11 -5.47
CA TRP A 232 17.73 -3.51 -6.72
C TRP A 232 18.50 -2.24 -7.09
N ALA A 233 19.16 -1.56 -6.15
CA ALA A 233 19.82 -0.27 -6.40
C ALA A 233 21.01 -0.36 -7.37
N PHE A 234 21.57 -1.56 -7.56
CA PHE A 234 22.70 -1.80 -8.46
C PHE A 234 22.27 -2.11 -9.91
N LEU A 235 20.98 -2.39 -10.14
CA LEU A 235 20.44 -2.74 -11.45
C LEU A 235 20.46 -1.53 -12.40
N PRO A 236 20.60 -1.73 -13.74
CA PRO A 236 20.56 -0.63 -14.71
C PRO A 236 19.28 0.21 -14.61
N ILE A 237 18.14 -0.44 -14.37
CA ILE A 237 16.82 0.18 -14.22
C ILE A 237 16.75 1.22 -13.07
N ALA A 238 17.48 0.98 -11.97
CA ALA A 238 17.56 1.92 -10.84
C ALA A 238 18.31 3.22 -11.14
N ARG A 239 18.96 3.33 -12.31
CA ARG A 239 19.66 4.55 -12.75
C ARG A 239 18.74 5.54 -13.49
N GLN A 240 17.59 5.08 -13.98
CA GLN A 240 16.59 5.95 -14.61
C GLN A 240 15.94 6.87 -13.57
N SER A 241 15.70 8.13 -13.92
CA SER A 241 14.92 9.04 -13.08
C SER A 241 13.49 8.54 -12.90
N PHE A 242 12.88 8.80 -11.73
CA PHE A 242 11.46 8.50 -11.51
C PHE A 242 10.59 9.09 -12.64
N SER A 243 9.72 8.26 -13.20
CA SER A 243 8.79 8.64 -14.26
C SER A 243 7.84 9.76 -13.82
N GLN A 244 7.31 10.51 -14.80
CA GLN A 244 6.35 11.58 -14.52
C GLN A 244 5.04 11.03 -13.91
N GLU A 245 4.57 9.85 -14.36
CA GLU A 245 3.40 9.17 -13.78
C GLU A 245 3.60 8.85 -12.29
N THR A 246 4.75 8.28 -11.91
CA THR A 246 5.09 8.01 -10.50
C THR A 246 5.16 9.31 -9.68
N ILE A 247 5.74 10.38 -10.23
CA ILE A 247 5.79 11.69 -9.56
C ILE A 247 4.36 12.21 -9.34
N ASP A 248 3.52 12.25 -10.37
CA ASP A 248 2.18 12.81 -10.30
C ASP A 248 1.23 11.98 -9.43
N ARG A 249 1.39 10.65 -9.41
CA ARG A 249 0.61 9.72 -8.56
C ARG A 249 1.00 9.81 -7.08
N PHE A 250 2.29 9.86 -6.75
CA PHE A 250 2.75 9.68 -5.36
C PHE A 250 3.24 10.96 -4.67
N LEU A 251 3.75 11.97 -5.39
CA LEU A 251 4.22 13.20 -4.76
C LEU A 251 3.10 13.95 -4.00
N PRO A 252 1.86 14.10 -4.53
CA PRO A 252 0.78 14.77 -3.79
C PRO A 252 0.41 14.06 -2.49
N LEU A 253 0.37 12.72 -2.48
CA LEU A 253 0.08 11.90 -1.29
C LEU A 253 1.17 12.06 -0.22
N LEU A 254 2.43 12.07 -0.64
CA LEU A 254 3.56 12.22 0.28
C LEU A 254 3.75 13.67 0.75
N ASP A 255 3.33 14.67 -0.04
CA ASP A 255 3.35 16.08 0.34
C ASP A 255 2.32 16.44 1.43
N ASP A 256 1.21 15.70 1.51
CA ASP A 256 0.23 15.88 2.58
C ASP A 256 0.71 15.33 3.93
N ALA A 257 0.78 16.23 4.92
CA ALA A 257 1.14 15.89 6.29
C ALA A 257 0.03 15.11 7.03
N ASN A 258 -1.22 15.18 6.57
CA ASN A 258 -2.34 14.44 7.18
C ASN A 258 -2.29 12.96 6.76
N PHE A 259 -2.14 12.66 5.47
CA PHE A 259 -1.92 11.32 4.92
C PHE A 259 -0.80 10.54 5.66
N VAL A 260 0.34 11.20 5.92
CA VAL A 260 1.47 10.57 6.63
C VAL A 260 1.28 10.51 8.16
N ALA A 261 0.39 11.33 8.73
CA ALA A 261 -0.08 11.15 10.10
C ALA A 261 -1.03 9.94 10.21
N GLU A 262 -1.99 9.80 9.29
CA GLU A 262 -2.93 8.68 9.20
C GLU A 262 -2.22 7.34 9.00
N LEU A 263 -1.30 7.25 8.03
CA LEU A 263 -0.48 6.06 7.80
C LEU A 263 0.29 5.66 9.07
N GLY A 264 0.78 6.65 9.82
CA GLY A 264 1.44 6.43 11.10
C GLY A 264 0.52 5.85 12.19
N GLU A 265 -0.77 6.17 12.18
CA GLU A 265 -1.76 5.67 13.14
C GLU A 265 -2.37 4.32 12.71
N GLU A 266 -2.58 4.08 11.40
CA GLU A 266 -2.94 2.76 10.86
C GLU A 266 -1.88 1.70 11.21
N LEU A 267 -0.59 2.03 11.01
CA LEU A 267 0.53 1.19 11.45
C LEU A 267 0.57 1.04 12.99
N ARG A 268 0.22 2.09 13.75
CA ARG A 268 0.25 2.07 15.21
C ARG A 268 -0.75 1.09 15.80
N GLU A 269 -2.00 1.13 15.37
CA GLU A 269 -3.04 0.24 15.91
C GLU A 269 -2.74 -1.24 15.61
N VAL A 270 -2.13 -1.53 14.45
CA VAL A 270 -1.66 -2.87 14.10
C VAL A 270 -0.45 -3.29 14.95
N PHE A 271 0.57 -2.44 15.11
CA PHE A 271 1.75 -2.77 15.93
C PHE A 271 1.41 -2.89 17.42
N LYS A 272 0.45 -2.11 17.91
CA LYS A 272 -0.11 -2.13 19.28
C LYS A 272 -0.85 -3.42 19.63
N SER A 273 -1.22 -4.24 18.63
CA SER A 273 -1.80 -5.58 18.87
C SER A 273 -0.79 -6.60 19.43
N ASP A 274 0.52 -6.33 19.28
CA ASP A 274 1.59 -7.19 19.79
C ASP A 274 1.81 -7.01 21.30
N LYS A 275 1.97 -8.13 22.00
CA LYS A 275 2.18 -8.14 23.47
C LYS A 275 3.51 -7.50 23.89
N GLY A 276 4.46 -7.35 22.97
CA GLY A 276 5.77 -6.71 23.19
C GLY A 276 5.84 -5.26 22.70
N PHE A 277 4.71 -4.60 22.41
CA PHE A 277 4.70 -3.23 21.89
C PHE A 277 5.31 -2.20 22.85
N ASP A 278 6.56 -1.77 22.58
CA ASP A 278 7.14 -0.57 23.18
C ASP A 278 6.81 0.66 22.34
N LYS A 279 5.95 1.53 22.88
CA LYS A 279 5.62 2.83 22.30
C LYS A 279 6.86 3.67 22.00
N LYS A 280 7.89 3.67 22.86
CA LYS A 280 9.13 4.44 22.66
C LYS A 280 9.96 3.89 21.49
N MET A 281 9.87 2.60 21.20
CA MET A 281 10.45 1.97 20.02
C MET A 281 9.67 2.34 18.76
N PHE A 282 8.34 2.25 18.80
CA PHE A 282 7.48 2.59 17.67
C PHE A 282 7.59 4.06 17.23
N GLU A 283 7.65 4.99 18.18
CA GLU A 283 7.86 6.43 17.88
C GLU A 283 9.25 6.69 17.25
N ARG A 284 10.22 5.78 17.39
CA ARG A 284 11.50 5.82 16.65
C ARG A 284 11.39 5.21 15.25
N GLN A 285 10.65 4.11 15.09
CA GLN A 285 10.36 3.50 13.77
C GLN A 285 9.64 4.50 12.86
N LEU A 286 8.60 5.17 13.36
CA LEU A 286 7.96 6.29 12.65
C LEU A 286 8.93 7.45 12.37
N SER A 287 9.92 7.69 13.23
CA SER A 287 10.91 8.76 13.00
C SER A 287 11.86 8.46 11.84
N VAL A 288 12.21 7.19 11.65
CA VAL A 288 12.92 6.70 10.45
C VAL A 288 12.01 6.82 9.23
N MET A 289 10.81 6.25 9.27
CA MET A 289 9.84 6.24 8.16
C MET A 289 9.55 7.67 7.63
N ARG A 290 9.34 8.64 8.52
CA ARG A 290 9.09 10.04 8.15
C ARG A 290 10.33 10.74 7.59
N GLY A 291 11.54 10.29 7.96
CA GLY A 291 12.80 10.72 7.35
C GLY A 291 12.98 10.16 5.94
N GLN A 292 12.58 8.90 5.71
CA GLN A 292 12.54 8.28 4.39
C GLN A 292 11.54 8.98 3.48
N ILE A 293 10.31 9.24 3.95
CA ILE A 293 9.30 9.97 3.18
C ILE A 293 9.80 11.38 2.80
N PHE A 294 10.47 12.09 3.72
CA PHE A 294 11.09 13.38 3.41
C PHE A 294 12.12 13.30 2.28
N ASN A 295 13.06 12.35 2.34
CA ASN A 295 14.06 12.15 1.29
C ASN A 295 13.43 11.76 -0.06
N LEU A 296 12.40 10.89 -0.04
CA LEU A 296 11.69 10.44 -1.24
C LEU A 296 10.97 11.58 -1.94
N ARG A 297 10.26 12.45 -1.20
CA ARG A 297 9.60 13.63 -1.78
C ARG A 297 10.57 14.56 -2.46
N GLU A 298 11.68 14.87 -1.80
CA GLU A 298 12.72 15.72 -2.37
C GLU A 298 13.38 15.07 -3.60
N ALA A 299 13.47 13.73 -3.66
CA ALA A 299 13.93 13.01 -4.85
C ALA A 299 12.93 13.06 -6.01
N LEU A 300 11.63 12.88 -5.76
CA LEU A 300 10.56 13.01 -6.77
C LEU A 300 10.51 14.44 -7.32
N ARG A 301 10.49 15.46 -6.43
CA ARG A 301 10.55 16.88 -6.78
C ARG A 301 11.76 17.27 -7.64
N THR A 302 12.91 16.65 -7.38
CA THR A 302 14.17 16.90 -8.12
C THR A 302 14.43 15.89 -9.25
N LYS A 303 13.43 15.06 -9.62
CA LYS A 303 13.50 14.05 -10.69
C LYS A 303 14.73 13.15 -10.62
N LYS A 304 15.11 12.74 -9.41
CA LYS A 304 16.22 11.81 -9.17
C LYS A 304 15.86 10.38 -9.58
N SER A 305 16.89 9.54 -9.73
CA SER A 305 16.72 8.09 -9.88
C SER A 305 16.65 7.36 -8.53
N PRO A 306 16.10 6.12 -8.48
CA PRO A 306 16.19 5.25 -7.31
C PRO A 306 17.62 5.09 -6.75
N TYR A 307 18.63 5.02 -7.62
CA TYR A 307 20.04 4.99 -7.22
C TYR A 307 20.49 6.30 -6.54
N GLN A 308 20.08 7.46 -7.06
CA GLN A 308 20.37 8.76 -6.43
C GLN A 308 19.60 8.96 -5.10
N LEU A 309 18.40 8.38 -4.96
CA LEU A 309 17.61 8.40 -3.73
C LEU A 309 18.29 7.63 -2.58
N VAL A 310 18.87 6.45 -2.86
CA VAL A 310 19.58 5.67 -1.82
C VAL A 310 20.91 6.29 -1.39
N LEU A 311 21.46 7.22 -2.17
CA LEU A 311 22.63 8.02 -1.82
C LEU A 311 22.29 9.29 -1.00
N MET A 312 21.00 9.60 -0.78
CA MET A 312 20.62 10.78 0.01
C MET A 312 20.91 10.58 1.51
N PRO A 313 21.50 11.56 2.22
CA PRO A 313 21.82 11.44 3.63
C PRO A 313 20.61 11.06 4.49
N ALA A 314 20.78 10.03 5.32
CA ALA A 314 19.73 9.46 6.15
C ALA A 314 19.14 10.49 7.12
N GLN A 315 17.81 10.63 7.12
CA GLN A 315 17.08 11.61 7.95
C GLN A 315 16.29 10.96 9.07
N TYR A 316 16.08 11.74 10.14
CA TYR A 316 15.06 11.48 11.15
C TYR A 316 14.11 12.66 11.25
N MET A 317 12.81 12.39 11.26
CA MET A 317 11.77 13.42 11.39
C MET A 317 10.88 13.10 12.60
N VAL A 318 10.46 14.11 13.36
CA VAL A 318 9.58 13.95 14.53
C VAL A 318 8.48 15.00 14.54
N GLU A 319 7.32 14.64 15.09
CA GLU A 319 6.20 15.57 15.23
C GLU A 319 6.53 16.79 16.11
N VAL A 320 6.04 17.95 15.68
CA VAL A 320 6.10 19.19 16.45
C VAL A 320 5.04 19.16 17.55
N LYS A 321 5.43 18.71 18.75
CA LYS A 321 4.56 18.75 19.94
C LYS A 321 4.11 20.19 20.22
N GLN A 322 2.84 20.48 19.95
CA GLN A 322 2.24 21.78 20.22
C GLN A 322 2.29 22.10 21.72
N LYS A 323 2.93 23.21 22.09
CA LYS A 323 2.87 23.74 23.46
C LYS A 323 1.43 24.17 23.74
N LYS A 324 0.70 23.42 24.57
CA LYS A 324 -0.56 23.91 25.15
C LYS A 324 -0.27 25.23 25.88
N ARG A 325 -0.80 26.35 25.38
CA ARG A 325 -0.70 27.66 26.05
C ARG A 325 -1.31 27.50 27.45
N LYS A 326 -0.53 27.72 28.51
CA LYS A 326 -1.07 27.76 29.88
C LYS A 326 -2.09 28.90 29.95
N ARG A 327 -3.38 28.56 30.02
CA ARG A 327 -4.46 29.55 30.11
C ARG A 327 -4.55 30.04 31.55
N GLY A 328 -3.69 31.00 31.91
CA GLY A 328 -3.67 31.61 33.24
C GLY A 328 -2.27 31.75 33.86
N GLU A 329 -1.42 32.59 33.29
CA GLU A 329 -0.55 33.41 34.13
C GLU A 329 -1.32 34.69 34.45
N LYS A 330 -1.62 34.91 35.74
CA LYS A 330 -2.09 36.23 36.19
C LYS A 330 -0.90 37.18 36.05
N LYS A 331 -1.02 38.23 35.23
CA LYS A 331 -0.05 39.35 35.27
C LYS A 331 0.08 39.81 36.71
N SER A 332 1.30 39.90 37.22
CA SER A 332 1.55 40.42 38.56
C SER A 332 1.15 41.89 38.60
N ARG A 333 0.38 42.29 39.62
CA ARG A 333 -0.13 43.66 39.77
C ARG A 333 0.95 44.59 40.34
N ARG A 334 2.06 44.73 39.60
CA ARG A 334 3.24 45.52 40.00
C ARG A 334 3.87 46.35 38.87
N GLU A 335 3.46 46.16 37.61
CA GLU A 335 3.96 46.90 36.43
C GLU A 335 2.89 47.87 35.87
N GLN A 336 2.19 48.59 36.76
CA GLN A 336 1.17 49.60 36.41
C GLN A 336 1.17 50.77 37.41
N ALA A 337 2.36 51.18 37.89
CA ALA A 337 2.49 52.18 38.95
C ALA A 337 3.67 53.17 38.79
N GLU A 338 4.39 53.13 37.66
CA GLU A 338 5.59 53.96 37.41
C GLU A 338 5.53 54.72 36.07
N GLU A 339 4.37 54.76 35.40
CA GLU A 339 4.15 55.49 34.13
C GLU A 339 2.97 56.48 34.25
N THR A 340 3.00 57.31 35.31
CA THR A 340 2.06 58.41 35.54
C THR A 340 2.73 59.63 36.16
N THR A 341 3.57 60.32 35.38
CA THR A 341 4.00 61.71 35.68
C THR A 341 4.24 62.48 34.38
N TRP A 342 3.92 63.77 34.40
CA TRP A 342 4.16 64.80 33.37
C TRP A 342 3.18 64.91 32.18
N SER A 343 2.40 65.99 32.26
CA SER A 343 1.70 66.73 31.21
C SER A 343 2.71 67.53 30.33
N ASP A 344 2.38 68.23 29.24
CA ASP A 344 1.26 69.16 28.99
C ASP A 344 1.08 69.48 27.48
N GLN A 345 -0.13 69.95 27.10
CA GLN A 345 -0.45 70.78 25.90
C GLN A 345 -0.13 70.21 24.49
N GLU A 346 -0.82 70.51 23.37
CA GLU A 346 -2.23 70.87 23.06
C GLU A 346 -2.51 70.31 21.62
N VAL A 347 -3.48 70.65 20.75
CA VAL A 347 -4.46 71.74 20.55
C VAL A 347 -5.80 71.14 20.05
N VAL A 348 -6.89 71.92 19.99
CA VAL A 348 -8.24 71.52 19.53
C VAL A 348 -8.45 71.59 17.99
N VAL A 349 -9.51 70.91 17.52
CA VAL A 349 -10.28 71.00 16.24
C VAL A 349 -10.12 69.75 15.34
N GLY A 350 -11.17 69.04 14.89
CA GLY A 350 -12.62 69.11 15.18
C GLY A 350 -13.49 69.23 13.92
N VAL A 351 -14.32 68.21 13.62
CA VAL A 351 -15.53 68.25 12.74
C VAL A 351 -16.31 66.93 12.90
N SER A 352 -17.60 66.92 12.59
CA SER A 352 -18.54 65.82 12.85
C SER A 352 -19.33 65.36 11.61
N SER A 353 -19.80 64.10 11.59
CA SER A 353 -21.15 63.68 11.13
C SER A 353 -21.34 62.15 11.14
N SER A 354 -22.60 61.73 10.97
CA SER A 354 -23.18 60.38 10.74
C SER A 354 -22.32 59.35 10.00
N GLY A 355 -22.41 58.03 10.26
CA GLY A 355 -23.26 57.27 11.19
C GLY A 355 -24.33 56.40 10.49
N GLU A 356 -24.22 55.07 10.57
CA GLU A 356 -25.29 54.11 10.27
C GLU A 356 -25.04 52.71 10.90
N GLY A 357 -26.01 51.79 10.79
CA GLY A 357 -26.08 50.52 11.54
C GLY A 357 -25.37 49.29 10.95
N PRO A 358 -25.44 48.12 11.62
CA PRO A 358 -24.55 46.99 11.35
C PRO A 358 -25.03 46.01 10.26
N GLY A 359 -24.10 45.62 9.39
CA GLY A 359 -24.25 44.42 8.54
C GLY A 359 -23.89 43.12 9.29
N PRO A 360 -24.51 41.96 8.97
CA PRO A 360 -24.29 40.71 9.68
C PRO A 360 -22.93 40.09 9.35
N SER A 361 -22.16 39.68 10.36
CA SER A 361 -20.94 38.90 10.15
C SER A 361 -21.25 37.49 9.65
N SER A 362 -20.93 37.21 8.40
CA SER A 362 -20.89 35.85 7.86
C SER A 362 -19.75 35.07 8.53
N SER A 363 -20.07 34.31 9.58
CA SER A 363 -19.09 33.48 10.30
C SER A 363 -18.70 32.26 9.46
N VAL A 364 -17.82 32.47 8.47
CA VAL A 364 -17.14 31.39 7.76
C VAL A 364 -16.31 30.62 8.77
N THR A 365 -16.77 29.41 9.10
CA THR A 365 -15.98 28.46 9.89
C THR A 365 -14.80 28.01 9.03
N PRO A 366 -13.55 28.17 9.47
CA PRO A 366 -12.43 27.60 8.75
C PRO A 366 -12.56 26.08 8.76
N GLY A 367 -12.51 25.46 7.58
CA GLY A 367 -12.24 24.03 7.47
C GLY A 367 -10.92 23.67 8.16
N PRO A 368 -10.66 22.39 8.45
CA PRO A 368 -9.41 21.98 9.12
C PRO A 368 -8.21 22.43 8.28
N SER A 369 -7.46 23.41 8.80
CA SER A 369 -6.31 23.98 8.10
C SER A 369 -5.26 22.89 7.85
N THR A 370 -5.08 22.51 6.58
CA THR A 370 -4.07 21.55 6.14
C THR A 370 -2.68 22.05 6.53
N ARG A 371 -2.12 21.48 7.59
CA ARG A 371 -0.81 21.90 8.11
C ARG A 371 0.27 21.61 7.10
N THR A 372 1.17 22.55 6.89
CA THR A 372 2.33 22.30 6.05
C THR A 372 3.25 21.26 6.71
N TRP A 373 4.08 20.61 5.90
CA TRP A 373 5.01 19.59 6.37
C TRP A 373 5.96 20.11 7.47
N ASN A 374 6.42 21.37 7.34
CA ASN A 374 7.37 22.01 8.25
C ASN A 374 6.74 22.44 9.58
N GLU A 375 5.42 22.63 9.62
CA GLU A 375 4.67 22.86 10.87
C GLU A 375 4.38 21.55 11.60
N THR A 376 4.24 20.44 10.86
CA THR A 376 3.87 19.14 11.40
C THR A 376 5.09 18.35 11.87
N TYR A 377 6.16 18.35 11.08
CA TYR A 377 7.38 17.60 11.33
C TYR A 377 8.61 18.50 11.36
N LYS A 378 9.56 18.16 12.23
CA LYS A 378 10.88 18.77 12.28
C LYS A 378 11.98 17.71 12.17
N GLN A 379 13.08 18.09 11.54
CA GLN A 379 14.30 17.28 11.51
C GLN A 379 14.82 17.07 12.94
N LYS A 380 15.11 15.81 13.29
CA LYS A 380 15.82 15.44 14.51
C LYS A 380 17.27 15.17 14.14
N ILE A 381 18.13 16.18 14.31
CA ILE A 381 19.58 15.98 14.21
C ILE A 381 19.97 14.94 15.26
N GLU A 382 20.43 13.78 14.82
CA GLU A 382 21.08 12.80 15.68
C GLU A 382 22.52 13.25 15.88
N THR A 383 22.75 14.08 16.90
CA THR A 383 24.09 14.47 17.33
C THR A 383 24.84 13.25 17.83
N ARG A 384 25.50 12.55 16.88
CA ARG A 384 26.62 11.66 17.15
C ARG A 384 27.74 12.47 17.81
N MET A 385 27.65 12.66 19.13
CA MET A 385 28.83 12.83 19.95
C MET A 385 29.72 11.61 19.68
N PRO A 386 30.94 11.75 19.15
CA PRO A 386 31.87 10.64 19.10
C PRO A 386 32.25 10.28 20.53
N PHE A 387 31.61 9.24 21.08
CA PHE A 387 32.19 8.49 22.18
C PHE A 387 33.61 8.08 21.75
N PHE A 388 34.57 8.26 22.65
CA PHE A 388 36.03 8.25 22.36
C PHE A 388 36.57 9.52 21.67
N ARG A 389 36.58 10.63 22.41
CA ARG A 389 37.79 11.47 22.50
C ARG A 389 38.48 11.19 23.84
N TYR A 390 39.34 10.17 23.85
CA TYR A 390 40.29 9.88 24.92
C TYR A 390 41.53 9.19 24.32
N TRP A 391 42.43 10.03 23.81
CA TRP A 391 43.89 9.86 23.72
C TRP A 391 44.47 11.27 23.65
#